data_AF-A0A967Z954-F1
#
_entry.id   AF-A0A967Z954-F1
#
_cell.length_a   1.000
_cell.length_b   1.000
_cell.length_c   1.000
_cell.angle_alpha   90.00
_cell.angle_beta   90.00
_cell.angle_gamma   90.00
#
_symmetry.space_group_name_H-M   'P 1'
#
loop_
_entity.id
_entity.type
_entity.pdbx_description
1 polymer ?
#
loop_
_entity_poly.entity_id
_entity_poly.type
_entity_poly.pdbx_seq_one_letter_code
_entity_poly.pdbx_strand_id
1 'polypeptide(L)' 'YERENYHQPSDELSDDWEFSGLVEDARFGFLAGTLIANGDELPAWRPGDEFEAARLQALDAL' A
#
# COMPACT_ATOMS: atom_id res chain seq x y z
N TYR A 1 11.78 1.29 -18.76
CA TYR A 1 11.11 0.16 -18.12
C TYR A 1 9.65 0.05 -18.55
N GLU A 2 8.82 1.08 -18.30
CA GLU A 2 7.35 1.04 -18.51
C GLU A 2 6.87 0.58 -19.90
N ARG A 3 7.47 1.07 -21.00
CA ARG A 3 7.07 0.65 -22.36
C ARG A 3 7.62 -0.71 -22.76
N GLU A 4 8.85 -1.03 -22.34
CA GLU A 4 9.63 -2.16 -22.88
C GLU A 4 9.55 -3.42 -22.04
N ASN A 5 9.40 -3.29 -20.72
CA ASN A 5 9.55 -4.38 -19.77
C ASN A 5 8.31 -4.54 -18.90
N TYR A 6 7.72 -3.45 -18.39
CA TYR A 6 6.57 -3.56 -17.49
C TYR A 6 5.40 -4.34 -18.12
N HIS A 7 4.92 -5.37 -17.42
CA HIS A 7 3.86 -6.27 -17.90
C HIS A 7 4.17 -6.97 -19.24
N GLN A 8 5.45 -7.11 -19.60
CA GLN A 8 5.91 -7.86 -20.76
C GLN A 8 6.64 -9.15 -20.34
N PRO A 9 6.81 -10.14 -21.23
CA PRO A 9 7.64 -11.30 -20.93
C PRO A 9 9.10 -10.97 -20.58
N SER A 10 9.60 -9.78 -20.97
CA SER A 10 10.92 -9.27 -20.63
C SER A 10 11.01 -8.67 -19.21
N ASP A 11 9.93 -8.67 -18.44
CA ASP A 11 9.87 -8.26 -17.02
C ASP A 11 10.54 -9.30 -16.11
N GLU A 12 11.85 -9.51 -16.29
CA GLU A 12 12.64 -10.50 -15.56
C GLU A 12 13.63 -9.82 -14.61
N LEU A 13 14.03 -10.57 -13.56
CA LEU A 13 15.10 -10.14 -12.65
C LEU A 13 16.41 -9.94 -13.42
N SER A 14 17.14 -8.89 -13.08
CA SER A 14 18.44 -8.58 -13.67
C SER A 14 19.45 -8.16 -12.59
N ASP A 15 20.74 -8.37 -12.87
CA ASP A 15 21.83 -8.11 -11.92
C ASP A 15 22.03 -6.60 -11.64
N ASP A 16 21.43 -5.72 -12.44
CA ASP A 16 21.44 -4.27 -12.26
C ASP A 16 20.29 -3.74 -11.38
N TRP A 17 19.38 -4.60 -10.91
CA TRP A 17 18.31 -4.20 -10.01
C TRP A 17 18.86 -3.81 -8.64
N GLU A 18 18.37 -2.69 -8.12
CA GLU A 18 18.68 -2.20 -6.79
C GLU A 18 17.47 -2.45 -5.88
N PHE A 19 17.67 -3.17 -4.77
CA PHE A 19 16.60 -3.67 -3.92
C PHE A 19 16.39 -2.89 -2.62
N SER A 20 17.15 -1.82 -2.38
CA SER A 20 17.02 -1.05 -1.13
C SER A 20 15.62 -0.44 -0.98
N GLY A 21 15.00 0.02 -2.07
CA GLY A 21 13.61 0.50 -2.07
C GLY A 21 12.61 -0.59 -1.68
N LEU A 22 12.78 -1.82 -2.19
CA LEU A 22 11.93 -2.96 -1.81
C LEU A 22 12.06 -3.30 -0.31
N VAL A 23 13.25 -3.15 0.26
CA VAL A 23 13.47 -3.35 1.70
C VAL A 23 12.72 -2.30 2.52
N GLU A 24 12.72 -1.04 2.08
CA GLU A 24 11.96 0.04 2.72
C GLU A 24 10.46 -0.21 2.64
N ASP A 25 9.95 -0.57 1.46
CA ASP A 25 8.53 -0.90 1.23
C ASP A 25 8.07 -2.07 2.11
N ALA A 26 8.88 -3.14 2.18
CA ALA A 26 8.57 -4.31 3.01
C ALA A 26 8.50 -3.95 4.50
N ARG A 27 9.41 -3.11 4.99
CA ARG A 27 9.40 -2.62 6.38
C ARG A 27 8.18 -1.75 6.64
N PHE A 28 7.87 -0.83 5.74
CA PHE A 28 6.70 0.04 5.85
C PHE A 28 5.41 -0.77 5.88
N GLY A 29 5.20 -1.66 4.91
CA GLY A 29 3.98 -2.48 4.82
C GLY A 29 3.80 -3.38 6.04
N PHE A 30 4.87 -4.02 6.51
CA PHE A 30 4.82 -4.85 7.72
C PHE A 30 4.47 -4.03 8.97
N LEU A 31 5.12 -2.88 9.17
CA LEU A 31 4.84 -2.01 10.31
C LEU A 31 3.42 -1.45 10.27
N ALA A 32 2.98 -0.93 9.13
CA ALA A 32 1.64 -0.37 8.96
C ALA A 32 0.56 -1.44 9.22
N GLY A 33 0.70 -2.63 8.63
CA GLY A 33 -0.21 -3.75 8.86
C GLY A 33 -0.24 -4.20 10.32
N THR A 34 0.93 -4.27 10.97
CA THR A 34 1.03 -4.65 12.39
C THR A 34 0.33 -3.63 13.29
N LEU A 35 0.54 -2.33 13.06
CA LEU A 35 -0.09 -1.28 13.84
C LEU A 35 -1.61 -1.28 13.69
N ILE A 36 -2.11 -1.42 12.45
CA ILE A 36 -3.56 -1.45 12.17
C ILE A 36 -4.20 -2.71 12.77
N ALA A 37 -3.58 -3.87 12.62
CA ALA A 37 -4.16 -5.14 13.08
C ALA A 37 -4.23 -5.26 14.61
N ASN A 38 -3.35 -4.56 15.34
CA ASN A 38 -3.29 -4.60 16.81
C ASN A 38 -3.85 -3.33 17.48
N GLY A 39 -4.46 -2.41 16.71
CA GLY A 39 -5.11 -1.23 17.26
C GLY A 39 -6.50 -1.56 17.83
N ASP A 40 -6.90 -0.88 18.91
CA ASP A 40 -8.24 -1.02 19.50
C ASP A 40 -9.35 -0.46 18.58
N GLU A 41 -8.98 0.48 17.71
CA GLU A 41 -9.87 1.16 16.77
C GLU A 41 -9.35 1.04 15.33
N LEU A 42 -10.27 1.03 14.36
CA LEU A 42 -9.90 1.08 12.95
C LEU A 42 -9.42 2.48 12.55
N PRO A 43 -8.47 2.60 11.61
CA PRO A 43 -8.03 3.89 11.10
C PRO A 43 -9.18 4.71 10.52
N ALA A 44 -9.08 6.03 10.68
CA ALA A 44 -9.97 7.00 10.06
C ALA A 44 -9.21 7.85 9.04
N TRP A 45 -9.94 8.30 8.02
CA TRP A 45 -9.46 9.30 7.06
C TRP A 45 -9.44 10.69 7.70
N ARG A 46 -8.64 11.61 7.15
CA ARG A 46 -8.70 13.00 7.60
C ARG A 46 -9.96 13.68 7.06
N PRO A 47 -10.47 14.71 7.74
CA PRO A 47 -11.60 15.48 7.25
C PRO A 47 -11.37 16.05 5.85
N GLY A 48 -12.25 15.71 4.91
CA GLY A 48 -12.20 16.13 3.52
C GLY A 48 -11.32 15.27 2.60
N ASP A 49 -10.68 14.22 3.11
CA ASP A 49 -9.96 13.26 2.26
C ASP A 49 -10.94 12.59 1.29
N GLU A 50 -10.48 12.29 0.08
CA GLU A 50 -11.30 11.76 -1.02
C GLU A 50 -12.03 10.45 -0.68
N PHE A 51 -11.56 9.72 0.33
CA PHE A 51 -12.12 8.46 0.79
C PHE A 51 -12.95 8.55 2.08
N GLU A 52 -12.96 9.71 2.76
CA GLU A 52 -13.67 9.87 4.03
C GLU A 52 -15.17 9.56 3.88
N ALA A 53 -15.82 10.19 2.90
CA ALA A 53 -17.27 10.03 2.69
C ALA A 53 -17.66 8.58 2.44
N ALA A 54 -16.89 7.86 1.61
CA ALA A 54 -17.12 6.44 1.34
C ALA A 54 -16.92 5.58 2.59
N ARG A 55 -15.93 5.92 3.44
CA ARG A 55 -15.67 5.19 4.69
C ARG A 55 -16.79 5.40 5.71
N LEU A 56 -17.27 6.64 5.87
CA LEU A 56 -18.40 6.94 6.75
C LEU A 56 -19.65 6.18 6.31
N GLN A 57 -19.96 6.18 5.01
CA GLN A 57 -21.07 5.41 4.47
C GLN A 57 -20.94 3.91 4.74
N ALA A 58 -19.74 3.35 4.64
CA ALA A 58 -19.49 1.94 4.93
C ALA A 58 -19.66 1.59 6.42
N LEU A 59 -19.34 2.53 7.33
CA LEU A 59 -19.51 2.34 8.78
C LEU A 59 -20.99 2.43 9.19
N ASP A 60 -21.76 3.35 8.60
CA ASP A 60 -23.20 3.49 8.87
C ASP A 60 -24.02 2.27 8.40
N ALA A 61 -23.47 1.45 7.52
CA ALA A 61 -24.11 0.26 6.96
C ALA A 61 -23.86 -1.04 7.76
N LEU A 62 -23.02 -0.99 8.80
CA LEU A 62 -22.72 -2.11 9.72
C LEU A 62 -23.74 -2.19 10.86
#